data_AF-A0A6J7J1V0-F1
#
_entry.id   AF-A0A6J7J1V0-F1
#
_cell.length_a   1.000
_cell.length_b   1.000
_cell.length_c   1.000
_cell.angle_alpha   90.00
_cell.angle_beta   90.00
_cell.angle_gamma   90.00
#
_symmetry.space_group_name_H-M   'P 1'
#
loop_
_entity.id
_entity.type
_entity.pdbx_description
1 polymer ?
#
loop_
_entity_poly.entity_id
_entity_poly.type
_entity_poly.pdbx_seq_one_letter_code
_entity_poly.pdbx_strand_id
1 'polypeptide(L)' 'MPPFGHTTHLKVFIDPDLLQYDEVWSAAGTWHDVFGIAPHKLVEASEGLVVELKKA' A
#
# COMPACT_ATOMS: atom_id res chain seq x y z
N MET A 1 3.51 10.43 3.84
CA MET A 1 2.06 10.13 3.83
C MET A 1 1.91 8.62 3.97
N PRO A 2 1.23 8.11 5.01
CA PRO A 2 1.09 6.67 5.22
C PRO A 2 0.04 6.05 4.28
N PRO A 3 0.08 4.73 4.02
CA PRO A 3 -0.87 4.03 3.14
C PRO A 3 -2.28 3.90 3.73
N PHE A 4 -2.46 4.00 5.05
CA PHE A 4 -3.73 3.90 5.76
C PHE A 4 -3.75 4.81 7.00
N GLY A 5 -4.90 4.93 7.68
CA GLY A 5 -5.05 5.76 8.88
C GLY A 5 -5.38 7.23 8.63
N HIS A 6 -5.85 7.56 7.43
CA HIS A 6 -6.31 8.91 7.09
C HIS A 6 -7.68 9.21 7.72
N THR A 7 -7.89 10.45 8.15
CA THR A 7 -9.19 10.92 8.70
C THR A 7 -10.30 10.91 7.65
N THR A 8 -9.95 11.03 6.38
CA THR A 8 -10.86 10.87 5.24
C THR A 8 -10.63 9.50 4.62
N HIS A 9 -11.71 8.80 4.30
CA HIS A 9 -11.61 7.54 3.58
C HIS A 9 -11.18 7.80 2.13
N LEU A 10 -10.01 7.30 1.76
CA LEU A 10 -9.42 7.45 0.42
C LEU A 10 -9.60 6.15 -0.36
N LYS A 11 -9.91 6.24 -1.65
CA LYS A 11 -9.80 5.07 -2.53
C LYS A 11 -8.33 4.74 -2.72
N VAL A 12 -7.93 3.57 -2.23
CA VAL A 12 -6.56 3.06 -2.37
C VAL A 12 -6.50 2.08 -3.54
N PHE A 13 -5.49 2.25 -4.39
CA PHE A 13 -5.18 1.34 -5.48
C PHE A 13 -3.82 0.69 -5.23
N ILE A 14 -3.74 -0.61 -5.45
CA ILE A 14 -2.52 -1.41 -5.20
C ILE A 14 -2.10 -2.03 -6.52
N ASP A 15 -0.83 -1.87 -6.86
CA ASP A 15 -0.25 -2.50 -8.05
C ASP A 15 -0.14 -4.02 -7.81
N PRO A 16 -0.73 -4.87 -8.67
CA PRO A 16 -0.62 -6.33 -8.56
C PRO A 16 0.82 -6.82 -8.58
N ASP A 17 1.76 -6.09 -9.18
CA ASP A 17 3.17 -6.44 -9.17
C ASP A 17 3.75 -6.45 -7.74
N LEU A 18 3.15 -5.76 -6.77
CA LEU A 18 3.60 -5.83 -5.37
C LEU A 18 3.31 -7.20 -4.74
N LEU A 19 2.31 -7.94 -5.23
CA LEU A 19 1.92 -9.25 -4.68
C LEU A 19 2.92 -10.36 -5.01
N GLN A 20 3.88 -10.12 -5.90
CA GLN A 20 4.92 -11.09 -6.26
C GLN A 20 6.04 -11.19 -5.22
N TYR A 21 6.11 -10.26 -4.27
CA TYR A 21 7.13 -10.21 -3.23
C TYR A 21 6.59 -10.74 -1.90
N ASP A 22 7.45 -11.35 -1.11
CA ASP A 22 7.09 -11.81 0.24
C ASP A 22 6.87 -10.63 1.19
N GLU A 23 7.59 -9.53 0.99
CA GLU A 23 7.55 -8.32 1.81
C GLU A 23 7.73 -7.07 0.96
N VAL A 24 6.99 -6.00 1.28
CA VAL A 24 7.12 -4.67 0.69
C VAL A 24 7.26 -3.61 1.77
N TRP A 25 7.93 -2.50 1.44
CA TRP A 25 8.19 -1.41 2.37
C TRP A 25 7.28 -0.23 2.09
N SER A 26 6.50 0.20 3.08
CA SER A 26 5.59 1.34 2.97
C SER A 26 5.96 2.47 3.92
N ALA A 27 5.63 3.71 3.56
CA ALA A 27 5.91 4.87 4.39
C ALA A 27 5.03 4.87 5.65
N ALA A 28 5.61 5.08 6.84
CA ALA A 28 4.91 5.11 8.11
C ALA A 28 4.32 6.49 8.46
N GLY A 29 4.43 7.46 7.56
CA GLY A 29 3.79 8.77 7.69
C GLY A 29 4.74 9.95 7.89
N THR A 30 6.01 9.71 8.20
CA THR A 30 7.07 10.73 8.20
C THR A 30 8.00 10.55 6.99
N TRP A 31 8.96 11.47 6.83
CA TRP A 31 9.95 11.45 5.74
C TRP A 31 11.02 10.36 5.86
N HIS A 32 11.19 9.72 7.02
CA HIS A 32 12.25 8.71 7.26
C HIS A 32 11.72 7.38 7.78
N ASP A 33 10.47 7.32 8.23
CA ASP A 33 9.90 6.09 8.78
C ASP A 33 9.25 5.26 7.67
N VAL A 34 9.72 4.03 7.54
CA VAL A 34 9.15 2.98 6.67
C VAL A 34 8.96 1.71 7.49
N PHE A 35 8.00 0.88 7.08
CA PHE A 35 7.77 -0.43 7.69
C PHE A 35 7.61 -1.50 6.61
N GLY A 36 8.15 -2.68 6.91
CA GLY A 36 7.91 -3.90 6.14
C GLY A 36 6.51 -4.44 6.42
N ILE A 37 5.79 -4.81 5.36
CA ILE A 37 4.47 -5.42 5.44
C ILE A 37 4.31 -6.41 4.30
N ALA A 38 3.68 -7.54 4.58
CA ALA A 38 3.34 -8.49 3.53
C ALA A 38 2.28 -7.85 2.60
N PRO A 39 2.40 -7.96 1.27
CA PRO A 39 1.51 -7.26 0.33
C PRO A 39 0.03 -7.54 0.55
N HIS A 40 -0.34 -8.77 0.91
CA HIS A 40 -1.71 -9.14 1.23
C HIS A 40 -2.25 -8.42 2.48
N LYS A 41 -1.40 -8.17 3.49
CA LYS A 41 -1.76 -7.38 4.67
C LYS A 41 -1.89 -5.91 4.36
N LEU A 42 -1.13 -5.39 3.40
CA LEU A 42 -1.29 -4.03 2.92
C LEU A 42 -2.67 -3.83 2.26
N VAL A 43 -3.11 -4.78 1.43
CA VAL A 43 -4.44 -4.77 0.79
C VAL A 43 -5.55 -4.79 1.85
N GLU A 44 -5.44 -5.68 2.83
CA GLU A 44 -6.40 -5.81 3.93
C GLU A 44 -6.47 -4.52 4.77
N ALA A 45 -5.32 -3.96 5.17
CA ALA A 45 -5.24 -2.78 6.03
C ALA A 45 -5.68 -1.48 5.34
N SER A 46 -5.51 -1.39 4.02
CA SER A 46 -5.87 -0.19 3.26
C SER A 46 -7.23 -0.29 2.58
N GLU A 47 -7.92 -1.43 2.67
CA GLU A 47 -9.12 -1.76 1.88
C GLU A 47 -8.91 -1.48 0.38
N GLY A 48 -7.69 -1.73 -0.10
CA GLY A 48 -7.23 -1.30 -1.41
C GLY A 48 -7.74 -2.20 -2.53
N LEU A 49 -8.02 -1.60 -3.68
CA LEU A 49 -8.35 -2.33 -4.90
C LEU A 49 -7.05 -2.66 -5.66
N VAL A 50 -6.81 -3.95 -5.89
CA VAL A 50 -5.70 -4.40 -6.74
C VAL A 50 -6.07 -4.13 -8.20
N VAL A 51 -5.36 -3.20 -8.83
CA VAL A 51 -5.61 -2.79 -10.22
C VAL A 51 -4.29 -2.57 -10.94
N GLU A 52 -4.26 -2.88 -12.23
CA GLU A 52 -3.08 -2.66 -13.06
C GLU A 52 -2.88 -1.15 -13.27
N LEU A 53 -1.86 -0.58 -12.63
CA LEU A 53 -1.59 0.87 -12.63
C LEU A 53 -0.60 1.30 -13.72
N LYS A 54 -0.09 0.37 -14.55
CA LYS A 54 0.90 0.67 -15.58
C LYS A 54 0.36 1.74 -16.54
N LYS A 55 1.12 2.83 -16.69
CA LYS A 55 0.89 3.81 -17.75
C LYS A 55 1.07 3.12 -19.11
N ALA A 56 0.08 3.28 -19.99
CA ALA A 56 0.23 3.06 -21.43
C ALA A 56 1.24 4.03 -22.04
#